data_AF-Q06WB9-F1
#
_entry.id   AF-Q06WB9-F1
#
_cell.length_a   1.000
_cell.length_b   1.000
_cell.length_c   1.000
_cell.angle_alpha   90.00
_cell.angle_beta   90.00
_cell.angle_gamma   90.00
#
_symmetry.space_group_name_H-M   'P 1'
#
loop_
_entity.id
_entity.type
_entity.pdbx_description
1 polymer ?
#
loop_
_entity_poly.entity_id
_entity_poly.type
_entity_poly.pdbx_seq_one_letter_code
_entity_poly.pdbx_strand_id
1 'polypeptide(L)'
;RKKVVTNHPPFQPGNQYALKHGGYARRLLLKDEVVEDARALTLEDELFRLRANNLMAAENIGRWLTLLEDAEEEQQRKILMDNISAAEKAMMRNTVRIESIVGTLATVSKIHADTDYRLAATDKVSLQADRLRRDAGIDDGNGERDLNDFYADIQTDA
;
A
#
# COMPACT_ATOMS: atom_id res chain seq x y z
N ARG A 1 -35.82 6.64 -43.24
CA ARG A 1 -35.09 6.30 -42.00
C ARG A 1 -33.60 6.45 -42.26
N LYS A 2 -32.93 7.46 -41.70
CA LYS A 2 -31.46 7.64 -41.87
C LYS A 2 -30.74 6.54 -41.08
N LYS A 3 -29.89 5.76 -41.75
CA LYS A 3 -28.98 4.80 -41.10
C LYS A 3 -27.89 5.60 -40.39
N VAL A 4 -27.90 5.56 -39.06
CA VAL A 4 -26.79 6.07 -38.25
C VAL A 4 -25.69 5.01 -38.31
N VAL A 5 -24.57 5.35 -38.96
CA VAL A 5 -23.38 4.48 -39.00
C VAL A 5 -22.53 4.84 -37.79
N THR A 6 -22.55 3.99 -36.77
CA THR A 6 -21.62 4.09 -35.64
C THR A 6 -20.32 3.39 -36.03
N ASN A 7 -19.40 4.11 -36.67
CA ASN A 7 -18.04 3.63 -37.03
C ASN A 7 -17.10 3.57 -35.82
N HIS A 8 -17.59 3.07 -34.68
CA HIS A 8 -16.74 2.79 -33.52
C HIS A 8 -16.87 1.31 -33.18
N PRO A 9 -15.75 0.58 -33.10
CA PRO A 9 -15.82 -0.79 -32.61
C PRO A 9 -16.46 -0.78 -31.21
N PRO A 10 -17.36 -1.73 -30.90
CA PRO A 10 -17.84 -1.89 -29.54
C PRO A 10 -16.63 -2.06 -28.62
N PHE A 11 -16.69 -1.49 -27.41
CA PHE A 11 -15.62 -1.65 -26.43
C PHE A 11 -15.24 -3.13 -26.32
N GLN A 12 -13.95 -3.43 -26.54
CA GLN A 12 -13.44 -4.80 -26.48
C GLN A 12 -13.79 -5.40 -25.10
N PRO A 13 -14.47 -6.56 -25.04
CA PRO A 13 -14.61 -7.31 -23.79
C PRO A 13 -13.20 -7.64 -23.29
N GLY A 14 -12.78 -7.00 -22.20
CA GLY A 14 -11.39 -7.07 -21.74
C GLY A 14 -10.88 -5.81 -21.04
N ASN A 15 -11.54 -4.66 -21.23
CA ASN A 15 -11.36 -3.51 -20.33
C ASN A 15 -12.30 -3.56 -19.11
N GLN A 16 -12.64 -4.79 -18.70
CA GLN A 16 -13.26 -5.13 -17.41
C GLN A 16 -12.19 -5.34 -16.32
N TYR A 17 -10.93 -4.94 -16.56
CA TYR A 17 -10.01 -4.74 -15.46
C TYR A 17 -10.75 -3.88 -14.46
N ALA A 18 -11.15 -4.49 -13.34
CA ALA A 18 -11.82 -3.77 -12.27
C ALA A 18 -10.99 -2.52 -12.05
N LEU A 19 -11.58 -1.34 -12.26
CA LEU A 19 -10.95 -0.12 -11.81
C LEU A 19 -10.57 -0.41 -10.36
N LYS A 20 -9.26 -0.54 -10.11
CA LYS A 20 -8.75 -0.77 -8.77
C LYS A 20 -8.89 0.55 -8.04
N HIS A 21 -10.13 0.86 -7.68
CA HIS A 21 -10.44 1.89 -6.73
C HIS A 21 -9.86 1.40 -5.39
N GLY A 22 -9.01 2.20 -4.73
CA GLY A 22 -8.63 1.91 -3.35
C GLY A 22 -9.89 1.72 -2.49
N GLY A 23 -9.81 0.99 -1.37
CA GLY A 23 -11.00 0.53 -0.64
C GLY A 23 -12.05 1.62 -0.36
N TYR A 24 -11.61 2.86 -0.07
CA TYR A 24 -12.50 4.01 0.12
C TYR A 24 -13.23 4.48 -1.14
N ALA A 25 -12.56 4.52 -2.30
CA ALA A 25 -13.17 4.96 -3.55
C ALA A 25 -14.22 3.96 -4.04
N ARG A 26 -13.98 2.66 -3.83
CA ARG A 26 -14.97 1.62 -4.12
C ARG A 26 -16.20 1.75 -3.22
N ARG A 27 -16.00 1.97 -1.92
CA ARG A 27 -17.10 2.01 -0.95
C ARG A 27 -18.04 3.21 -1.10
N LEU A 28 -17.56 4.31 -1.67
CA LEU A 28 -18.40 5.45 -2.03
C LEU A 28 -19.30 5.18 -3.24
N LEU A 29 -18.99 4.16 -4.06
CA LEU A 29 -19.67 3.86 -5.31
C LEU A 29 -20.54 2.59 -5.24
N LEU A 30 -20.09 1.58 -4.50
CA LEU A 30 -20.70 0.24 -4.46
C LEU A 30 -21.27 -0.09 -3.08
N LYS A 31 -22.35 -0.89 -3.05
CA LYS A 31 -23.09 -1.29 -1.83
C LYS A 31 -22.95 -2.77 -1.47
N ASP A 32 -21.97 -3.45 -2.05
CA ASP A 32 -21.74 -4.88 -1.85
C ASP A 32 -20.96 -5.18 -0.54
N GLU A 33 -20.51 -6.42 -0.36
CA GLU A 33 -19.79 -6.85 0.83
C GLU A 33 -18.49 -6.05 1.07
N VAL A 34 -18.13 -5.84 2.34
CA VAL A 34 -17.00 -4.98 2.78
C VAL A 34 -15.64 -5.68 2.72
N VAL A 35 -15.60 -7.01 2.58
CA VAL A 35 -14.42 -7.81 2.88
C VAL A 35 -13.31 -7.56 1.85
N GLU A 36 -13.68 -7.46 0.59
CA GLU A 36 -12.79 -7.16 -0.53
C GLU A 36 -12.22 -5.74 -0.41
N ASP A 37 -13.03 -4.77 0.06
CA ASP A 37 -12.60 -3.38 0.27
C ASP A 37 -11.54 -3.30 1.38
N ALA A 38 -11.73 -4.06 2.46
CA ALA A 38 -10.83 -4.06 3.61
C ALA A 38 -9.42 -4.55 3.25
N ARG A 39 -9.30 -5.50 2.33
CA ARG A 39 -8.00 -5.98 1.82
C ARG A 39 -7.24 -4.91 1.03
N ALA A 40 -7.93 -3.90 0.52
CA ALA A 40 -7.38 -2.80 -0.26
C ALA A 40 -7.17 -1.52 0.57
N LEU A 41 -7.07 -1.63 1.90
CA LEU A 41 -6.75 -0.53 2.81
C LEU A 41 -5.34 -0.70 3.38
N THR A 42 -4.31 -0.29 2.63
CA THR A 42 -2.94 -0.26 3.14
C THR A 42 -2.64 1.04 3.90
N LEU A 43 -1.53 1.06 4.64
CA LEU A 43 -1.02 2.29 5.24
C LEU A 43 -0.69 3.37 4.19
N GLU A 44 -0.23 2.99 2.99
CA GLU A 44 -0.01 3.96 1.91
C GLU A 44 -1.31 4.55 1.38
N ASP A 45 -2.37 3.74 1.27
CA ASP A 45 -3.69 4.22 0.87
C ASP A 45 -4.28 5.20 1.91
N GLU A 46 -4.12 4.90 3.19
CA GLU A 46 -4.50 5.81 4.29
C GLU A 46 -3.71 7.12 4.21
N LEU A 47 -2.40 7.05 4.00
CA LEU A 47 -1.53 8.21 3.88
C LEU A 47 -1.94 9.08 2.69
N PHE A 48 -2.19 8.48 1.53
CA PHE A 48 -2.66 9.17 0.34
C PHE A 48 -3.98 9.89 0.60
N ARG A 49 -4.96 9.18 1.19
CA ARG A 49 -6.27 9.75 1.51
C ARG A 49 -6.16 10.92 2.49
N LEU A 50 -5.35 10.82 3.55
CA LEU A 50 -5.19 11.91 4.53
C LEU A 50 -4.55 13.15 3.91
N ARG A 51 -3.56 12.97 3.02
CA ARG A 51 -2.96 14.08 2.27
C ARG A 51 -3.98 14.76 1.36
N ALA A 52 -4.76 13.97 0.62
CA ALA A 52 -5.84 14.50 -0.23
C ALA A 52 -6.89 15.26 0.58
N ASN A 53 -7.30 14.72 1.73
CA ASN A 53 -8.25 15.38 2.63
C ASN A 53 -7.71 16.71 3.19
N ASN A 54 -6.41 16.81 3.50
CA ASN A 54 -5.80 18.06 3.94
C ASN A 54 -5.79 19.13 2.84
N LEU A 55 -5.50 18.75 1.61
CA LEU A 55 -5.55 19.67 0.46
C LEU A 55 -6.99 20.16 0.23
N MET A 56 -7.96 19.25 0.27
CA MET A 56 -9.38 19.60 0.13
C MET A 56 -9.87 20.51 1.26
N ALA A 57 -9.44 20.26 2.51
CA ALA A 57 -9.76 21.12 3.64
C ALA A 57 -9.17 22.53 3.45
N ALA A 58 -7.91 22.63 3.02
CA ALA A 58 -7.26 23.91 2.75
C ALA A 58 -7.98 24.70 1.64
N GLU A 59 -8.38 24.03 0.55
CA GLU A 59 -9.16 24.63 -0.52
C GLU A 59 -10.52 25.15 -0.01
N ASN A 60 -11.24 24.34 0.77
CA ASN A 60 -12.54 24.74 1.32
C ASN A 60 -12.42 25.90 2.31
N ILE A 61 -11.38 25.93 3.14
CA ILE A 61 -11.09 27.08 4.01
C ILE A 61 -10.92 28.35 3.17
N GLY A 62 -10.11 28.31 2.11
CA GLY A 62 -9.93 29.45 1.21
C GLY A 62 -11.25 29.94 0.62
N ARG A 63 -12.10 29.03 0.13
CA ARG A 63 -13.44 29.36 -0.39
C ARG A 63 -14.35 29.99 0.66
N TRP A 64 -14.38 29.44 1.88
CA TRP A 64 -15.21 29.98 2.96
C TRP A 64 -14.71 31.34 3.46
N LEU A 65 -13.40 31.59 3.43
CA LEU A 65 -12.84 32.91 3.72
C LEU A 65 -13.31 33.95 2.69
N THR A 66 -13.30 33.63 1.40
CA THR A 66 -13.87 34.51 0.36
C THR A 66 -15.36 34.75 0.60
N LEU A 67 -16.15 33.69 0.86
CA LEU A 67 -17.58 33.84 1.13
C LEU A 67 -17.89 34.64 2.40
N LEU A 68 -16.96 34.68 3.34
CA LEU A 68 -17.09 35.43 4.59
C LEU A 68 -16.92 36.94 4.38
N GLU A 69 -16.12 37.36 3.40
CA GLU A 69 -15.94 38.77 3.03
C GLU A 69 -17.24 39.38 2.49
N ASP A 70 -18.01 38.58 1.74
CA ASP A 70 -19.28 38.98 1.12
C ASP A 70 -20.52 38.71 2.00
N ALA A 71 -20.35 38.11 3.18
CA ALA A 71 -21.46 37.69 4.03
C ALA A 71 -22.05 38.87 4.84
N GLU A 72 -23.27 39.28 4.50
CA GLU A 72 -23.98 40.36 5.19
C GLU A 72 -24.74 39.90 6.45
N GLU A 73 -25.23 38.65 6.45
CA GLU A 73 -26.00 38.10 7.57
C GLU A 73 -25.09 37.51 8.65
N GLU A 74 -25.27 37.95 9.90
CA GLU A 74 -24.46 37.47 11.03
C GLU A 74 -24.55 35.94 11.24
N GLN A 75 -25.72 35.36 10.98
CA GLN A 75 -25.90 33.91 11.06
C GLN A 75 -25.07 33.17 10.00
N GLN A 76 -25.00 33.70 8.78
CA GLN A 76 -24.18 33.14 7.70
C GLN A 76 -22.69 33.22 8.04
N ARG A 77 -22.24 34.37 8.57
CA ARG A 77 -20.85 34.57 9.02
C ARG A 77 -20.47 33.56 10.09
N LYS A 78 -21.34 33.33 11.07
CA LYS A 78 -21.12 32.33 12.12
C LYS A 78 -20.93 30.92 11.56
N ILE A 79 -21.80 30.48 10.64
CA ILE A 79 -21.70 29.15 10.03
C ILE A 79 -20.37 28.99 9.27
N LEU A 80 -19.95 30.02 8.52
CA LEU A 80 -18.68 29.99 7.79
C LEU A 80 -17.49 29.90 8.75
N MET A 81 -17.48 30.68 9.82
CA MET A 81 -16.44 30.61 10.85
C MET A 81 -16.38 29.24 11.54
N ASP A 82 -17.54 28.65 11.85
CA ASP A 82 -17.62 27.32 12.45
C ASP A 82 -17.06 26.25 11.50
N ASN A 83 -17.38 26.33 10.20
CA ASN A 83 -16.85 25.43 9.17
C ASN A 83 -15.33 25.56 9.02
N ILE A 84 -14.81 26.79 8.98
CA ILE A 84 -13.37 27.07 8.93
C ILE A 84 -12.67 26.46 10.15
N SER A 85 -13.14 26.75 11.36
CA SER A 85 -12.55 26.20 12.59
C SER A 85 -12.59 24.68 12.63
N ALA A 86 -13.69 24.07 12.16
CA ALA A 86 -13.81 22.62 12.08
C ALA A 86 -12.81 22.00 11.09
N ALA A 87 -12.60 22.63 9.92
CA ALA A 87 -11.65 22.19 8.92
C ALA A 87 -10.19 22.35 9.39
N GLU A 88 -9.84 23.46 10.03
CA GLU A 88 -8.50 23.66 10.61
C GLU A 88 -8.18 22.60 11.67
N LYS A 89 -9.14 22.30 12.55
CA LYS A 89 -9.00 21.22 13.54
C LYS A 89 -8.84 19.85 12.88
N ALA A 90 -9.57 19.59 11.80
CA ALA A 90 -9.43 18.36 11.03
C ALA A 90 -8.03 18.27 10.39
N MET A 91 -7.53 19.37 9.83
CA MET A 91 -6.19 19.41 9.24
C MET A 91 -5.10 19.11 10.26
N MET A 92 -5.16 19.69 11.46
CA MET A 92 -4.19 19.39 12.53
C MET A 92 -4.19 17.90 12.89
N ARG A 93 -5.37 17.29 13.05
CA ARG A 93 -5.48 15.84 13.34
C ARG A 93 -4.90 14.99 12.21
N ASN A 94 -5.21 15.35 10.97
CA ASN A 94 -4.69 14.65 9.80
C ASN A 94 -3.16 14.77 9.70
N THR A 95 -2.58 15.95 9.99
CA THR A 95 -1.12 16.15 9.98
C THR A 95 -0.44 15.22 10.98
N VAL A 96 -0.91 15.15 12.22
CA VAL A 96 -0.35 14.22 13.23
C VAL A 96 -0.48 12.77 12.77
N ARG A 97 -1.60 12.39 12.15
CA ARG A 97 -1.79 11.02 11.63
C ARG A 97 -0.88 10.72 10.44
N ILE A 98 -0.65 11.69 9.55
CA ILE A 98 0.28 11.60 8.43
C ILE A 98 1.70 11.34 8.96
N GLU A 99 2.14 12.12 9.95
CA GLU A 99 3.46 11.94 10.59
C GLU A 99 3.59 10.55 11.20
N SER A 100 2.55 10.11 11.94
CA SER A 100 2.52 8.77 12.54
C SER A 100 2.63 7.66 11.49
N ILE A 101 1.85 7.72 10.40
CA ILE A 101 1.87 6.69 9.36
C ILE A 101 3.23 6.68 8.63
N VAL A 102 3.78 7.85 8.30
CA VAL A 102 5.11 7.95 7.68
C VAL A 102 6.18 7.33 8.58
N GLY A 103 6.13 7.58 9.89
CA GLY A 103 7.04 6.96 10.86
C GLY A 103 6.90 5.44 10.93
N THR A 104 5.66 4.92 10.90
CA THR A 104 5.41 3.47 10.86
C THR A 104 5.96 2.84 9.58
N LEU A 105 5.70 3.43 8.41
CA LEU A 105 6.21 2.93 7.12
C LEU A 105 7.74 2.90 7.09
N ALA A 106 8.41 3.93 7.62
CA ALA A 106 9.86 3.95 7.74
C ALA A 106 10.39 2.84 8.67
N THR A 107 9.69 2.59 9.78
CA THR A 107 10.05 1.54 10.74
C THR A 107 9.90 0.15 10.13
N VAL A 108 8.79 -0.11 9.45
CA VAL A 108 8.54 -1.39 8.74
C VAL A 108 9.60 -1.61 7.66
N SER A 109 9.93 -0.57 6.88
CA SER A 109 10.98 -0.67 5.85
C SER A 109 12.34 -1.04 6.44
N LYS A 110 12.69 -0.46 7.60
CA LYS A 110 13.91 -0.82 8.33
C LYS A 110 13.89 -2.28 8.81
N ILE A 111 12.76 -2.76 9.33
CA ILE A 111 12.62 -4.15 9.79
C ILE A 111 12.82 -5.13 8.64
N HIS A 112 12.26 -4.86 7.46
CA HIS A 112 12.47 -5.69 6.28
C HIS A 112 13.96 -5.72 5.89
N ALA A 113 14.62 -4.57 5.80
CA ALA A 113 16.04 -4.51 5.48
C ALA A 113 16.93 -5.26 6.51
N ASP A 114 16.62 -5.15 7.81
CA ASP A 114 17.32 -5.90 8.86
C ASP A 114 17.07 -7.41 8.74
N THR A 115 15.85 -7.80 8.44
CA THR A 115 15.47 -9.21 8.24
C THR A 115 16.24 -9.80 7.06
N ASP A 116 16.27 -9.11 5.92
CA ASP A 116 17.00 -9.54 4.72
C ASP A 116 18.50 -9.67 5.00
N TYR A 117 19.08 -8.70 5.72
CA TYR A 117 20.47 -8.76 6.14
C TYR A 117 20.75 -9.98 7.03
N ARG A 118 19.88 -10.26 8.00
CA ARG A 118 20.02 -11.39 8.91
C ARG A 118 19.88 -12.73 8.20
N LEU A 119 18.99 -12.83 7.22
CA LEU A 119 18.88 -14.01 6.35
C LEU A 119 20.18 -14.24 5.58
N ALA A 120 20.69 -13.22 4.88
CA ALA A 120 21.95 -13.33 4.14
C ALA A 120 23.16 -13.65 5.05
N ALA A 121 23.20 -13.09 6.26
CA ALA A 121 24.23 -13.39 7.24
C ALA A 121 24.12 -14.86 7.73
N THR A 122 22.91 -15.36 7.93
CA THR A 122 22.66 -16.75 8.30
C THR A 122 23.12 -17.69 7.19
N ASP A 123 22.75 -17.43 5.94
CA ASP A 123 23.16 -18.22 4.78
C ASP A 123 24.69 -18.28 4.65
N LYS A 124 25.36 -17.14 4.83
CA LYS A 124 26.82 -17.08 4.82
C LYS A 124 27.43 -17.94 5.92
N VAL A 125 26.90 -17.88 7.14
CA VAL A 125 27.40 -18.67 8.28
C VAL A 125 27.16 -20.16 8.03
N SER A 126 26.01 -20.56 7.49
CA SER A 126 25.71 -21.93 7.11
C SER A 126 26.72 -22.45 6.09
N LEU A 127 26.95 -21.72 4.99
CA LEU A 127 27.94 -22.10 3.97
C LEU A 127 29.38 -22.20 4.53
N GLN A 128 29.75 -21.33 5.47
CA GLN A 128 31.04 -21.39 6.15
C GLN A 128 31.15 -22.61 7.08
N ALA A 129 30.07 -22.96 7.78
CA ALA A 129 30.00 -24.14 8.63
C ALA A 129 30.13 -25.42 7.78
N ASP A 130 29.43 -25.50 6.64
CA ASP A 130 29.50 -26.65 5.72
C ASP A 130 30.90 -26.80 5.11
N ARG A 131 31.54 -25.69 4.76
CA ARG A 131 32.94 -25.69 4.32
C ARG A 131 33.86 -26.22 5.43
N LEU A 132 33.70 -25.75 6.66
CA LEU A 132 34.55 -26.17 7.78
C LEU A 132 34.37 -27.65 8.12
N ARG A 133 33.15 -28.19 8.02
CA ARG A 133 32.87 -29.63 8.20
C ARG A 133 33.58 -30.48 7.14
N ARG A 134 33.49 -30.07 5.87
CA ARG A 134 34.23 -30.71 4.76
C ARG A 134 35.74 -30.66 4.99
N ASP A 135 36.28 -29.51 5.35
CA ASP A 135 37.72 -29.33 5.62
C ASP A 135 38.19 -30.17 6.83
N ALA A 136 37.32 -30.41 7.82
CA ALA A 136 37.60 -31.25 8.99
C ALA A 136 37.45 -32.75 8.73
N GLY A 137 37.06 -33.18 7.52
CA GLY A 137 36.83 -34.59 7.19
C GLY A 137 35.66 -35.23 7.95
N ILE A 138 34.75 -34.42 8.50
CA ILE A 138 33.53 -34.89 9.15
C ILE A 138 32.49 -35.07 8.04
N ASP A 139 32.40 -36.29 7.50
CA ASP A 139 31.32 -36.71 6.62
C ASP A 139 30.18 -37.28 7.47
N ASP A 140 29.22 -36.42 7.82
CA ASP A 140 28.01 -36.80 8.56
C ASP A 140 26.85 -37.20 7.61
N GLY A 141 27.10 -37.31 6.31
CA GLY A 141 26.09 -37.66 5.30
C GLY A 141 24.92 -36.66 5.20
N ASN A 142 25.08 -35.47 5.79
CA ASN A 142 24.01 -34.48 5.95
C ASN A 142 24.33 -33.14 5.27
N GLY A 143 25.39 -33.10 4.47
CA GLY A 143 25.53 -32.09 3.42
C GLY A 143 24.35 -32.25 2.47
N GLU A 144 23.71 -31.13 2.13
CA GLU A 144 22.59 -31.08 1.18
C GLU A 144 22.95 -31.93 -0.04
N ARG A 145 22.36 -33.14 -0.13
CA ARG A 145 22.67 -34.12 -1.19
C ARG A 145 22.52 -33.39 -2.51
N ASP A 146 23.60 -33.26 -3.27
CA ASP A 146 23.53 -32.68 -4.60
C ASP A 146 22.69 -33.62 -5.48
N LEU A 147 22.03 -33.10 -6.51
CA LEU A 147 21.38 -33.91 -7.53
C LEU A 147 22.34 -34.96 -8.12
N ASN A 148 23.64 -34.64 -8.12
CA ASN A 148 24.70 -35.57 -8.52
C ASN A 148 24.86 -36.79 -7.59
N ASP A 149 24.58 -36.65 -6.29
CA ASP A 149 24.62 -37.76 -5.33
C ASP A 149 23.45 -38.73 -5.55
N PHE A 150 22.29 -38.23 -6.01
CA PHE A 150 21.14 -39.07 -6.35
C PHE A 150 21.41 -39.99 -7.55
N TYR A 151 22.21 -39.54 -8.52
CA TYR A 151 22.60 -40.38 -9.67
C TYR A 151 23.71 -41.38 -9.34
N ALA A 152 24.53 -41.11 -8.32
CA ALA A 152 25.56 -42.05 -7.87
C ALA A 152 24.92 -43.30 -7.24
N ASP A 153 23.88 -43.13 -6.42
CA ASP A 153 23.15 -44.23 -5.76
C ASP A 153 22.45 -45.15 -6.78
N ILE A 154 21.95 -44.62 -7.91
CA ILE A 154 21.30 -45.40 -8.97
C ILE A 154 22.29 -46.23 -9.79
N GLN A 155 23.53 -45.77 -9.93
CA GLN A 155 24.56 -46.47 -10.73
C GLN A 155 25.23 -47.62 -9.97
N THR A 156 25.14 -47.64 -8.65
CA THR A 156 25.70 -48.72 -7.81
C THR A 156 24.77 -49.91 -7.63
N ASP A 157 23.46 -49.76 -7.91
CA ASP A 157 22.44 -50.80 -7.77
C ASP A 157 22.08 -51.50 -9.12
N ALA A 158 22.97 -51.43 -10.13
CA ALA A 158 22.81 -52.07 -11.44
C ALA A 158 23.82 -53.19 -11.71
#